data_AF-A0A354WF89-F1
#
_entry.id   AF-A0A354WF89-F1
#
_cell.length_a   1.000
_cell.length_b   1.000
_cell.length_c   1.000
_cell.angle_alpha   90.00
_cell.angle_beta   90.00
_cell.angle_gamma   90.00
#
_symmetry.space_group_name_H-M   'P 1'
#
loop_
_entity.id
_entity.type
_entity.pdbx_description
1 polymer ?
#
loop_
_entity_poly.entity_id
_entity_poly.type
_entity_poly.pdbx_seq_one_letter_code
_entity_poly.pdbx_strand_id
1 'polypeptide(L)'
;RTATYSINAPGGSWDSNEAGSYSVAVEASQVSDTSDNTVASSSLDTFTVLVNSSANTAADYSQASKGVNVNLEQGIGYIPDSNAPLKIMPLGDSITAGKENGSQLEADWQGYRIGLWKRFESLGVPIDFVGGESNGTADLPDKNHEGHGGWTISQINNGKSDVLGSGVNNWIPASDPDVVLLMIGTNDASGSVSTMGSRLSSLIDSIIKNPSFDNGDLLVSTIAPISPKSSFFDSRDKNVIAYNALIPGIVDSKPASENVKFVNMWAGSNPILPKDITVPPADNGLHPTATGYDKMANYWFDSILDATGQKQVLADKTSVQGSAYDDVIVGNVSNNSLQGSDGNDKLTGGAGADKFVYNNPNQGQDTLTDFTPSQGDVFNISAAGFDAGLVAGTALSTIASSTGVFISGTTLNYLGDMATFFYNTSTGLLGFDPDGNKSQSLLPLATLTNKPTLTANQFVIV
;
A
#
# COMPACT_ATOMS: atom_id res chain seq x y z
N ARG A 1 -16.69 6.85 29.51
CA ARG A 1 -15.23 6.61 29.37
C ARG A 1 -15.09 5.25 28.73
N THR A 2 -14.30 5.13 27.67
CA THR A 2 -14.04 3.86 26.98
C THR A 2 -12.68 3.36 27.43
N ALA A 3 -12.58 2.06 27.73
CA ALA A 3 -11.32 1.41 28.04
C ALA A 3 -11.03 0.39 26.93
N THR A 4 -9.87 0.51 26.30
CA THR A 4 -9.43 -0.39 25.23
C THR A 4 -8.42 -1.38 25.80
N TYR A 5 -8.58 -2.66 25.47
CA TYR A 5 -7.70 -3.74 25.91
C TYR A 5 -7.11 -4.45 24.70
N SER A 6 -5.87 -4.92 24.82
CA SER A 6 -5.23 -5.81 23.85
C SER A 6 -5.09 -7.20 24.47
N ILE A 7 -5.51 -8.22 23.74
CA ILE A 7 -5.44 -9.62 24.17
C ILE A 7 -4.35 -10.30 23.34
N ASN A 8 -3.36 -10.87 24.02
CA ASN A 8 -2.36 -11.71 23.38
C ASN A 8 -2.97 -13.07 23.04
N ALA A 9 -2.53 -13.67 21.94
CA ALA A 9 -2.93 -15.02 21.59
C ALA A 9 -2.52 -16.02 22.69
N PRO A 10 -3.38 -16.98 23.06
CA PRO A 10 -3.07 -17.95 24.11
C PRO A 10 -1.78 -18.75 23.88
N GLY A 11 -1.45 -19.09 22.62
CA GLY A 11 -0.22 -19.78 22.23
C GLY A 11 0.99 -18.88 21.97
N GLY A 12 0.86 -17.56 22.17
CA GLY A 12 1.91 -16.57 21.86
C GLY A 12 1.83 -15.97 20.45
N SER A 13 1.12 -16.62 19.52
CA SER A 13 0.74 -16.12 18.19
C SER A 13 -0.70 -16.52 17.86
N TRP A 14 -1.41 -15.72 17.07
CA TRP A 14 -2.72 -16.10 16.55
C TRP A 14 -2.52 -17.00 15.32
N ASP A 15 -2.28 -18.30 15.54
CA ASP A 15 -2.10 -19.28 14.48
C ASP A 15 -3.28 -20.27 14.42
N SER A 16 -3.15 -21.29 13.57
CA SER A 16 -4.22 -22.26 13.35
C SER A 16 -4.70 -22.97 14.61
N ASN A 17 -3.84 -23.09 15.63
CA ASN A 17 -4.18 -23.68 16.91
C ASN A 17 -5.12 -22.77 17.74
N GLU A 18 -5.13 -21.47 17.44
CA GLU A 18 -6.00 -20.46 18.05
C GLU A 18 -7.27 -20.17 17.24
N ALA A 19 -7.56 -20.95 16.19
CA ALA A 19 -8.84 -20.84 15.50
C ALA A 19 -9.99 -21.32 16.42
N GLY A 20 -11.03 -20.49 16.58
CA GLY A 20 -12.18 -20.84 17.41
C GLY A 20 -12.96 -19.65 17.91
N SER A 21 -14.05 -19.93 18.64
CA SER A 21 -14.84 -18.90 19.30
C SER A 21 -14.29 -18.62 20.70
N TYR A 22 -14.04 -17.35 20.97
CA TYR A 22 -13.58 -16.82 22.24
C TYR A 22 -14.69 -16.00 22.89
N SER A 23 -14.73 -16.04 24.21
CA SER A 23 -15.61 -15.20 25.00
C SER A 23 -14.78 -14.19 25.77
N VAL A 24 -15.20 -12.92 25.75
CA VAL A 24 -14.65 -11.85 26.57
C VAL A 24 -15.54 -11.67 27.78
N ALA A 25 -14.96 -11.77 28.96
CA ALA A 25 -15.67 -11.58 30.23
C ALA A 25 -14.89 -10.63 31.14
N VAL A 26 -15.63 -9.88 31.96
CA VAL A 26 -15.08 -9.21 33.13
C VAL A 26 -15.03 -10.21 34.26
N GLU A 27 -13.84 -10.42 34.82
CA GLU A 27 -13.68 -11.17 36.06
C GLU A 27 -14.07 -10.33 37.27
N ALA A 28 -14.65 -10.96 38.29
CA ALA A 28 -15.14 -10.25 39.47
C ALA A 28 -14.02 -9.42 40.11
N SER A 29 -14.30 -8.15 40.38
CA SER A 29 -13.38 -7.21 41.04
C SER A 29 -12.10 -6.85 40.27
N GLN A 30 -12.02 -7.15 38.96
CA GLN A 30 -10.90 -6.70 38.13
C GLN A 30 -11.05 -5.28 37.58
N VAL A 31 -12.26 -4.72 37.63
CA VAL A 31 -12.55 -3.34 37.21
C VAL A 31 -13.25 -2.63 38.36
N SER A 32 -12.72 -1.47 38.74
CA SER A 32 -13.31 -0.58 39.74
C SER A 32 -13.40 0.86 39.24
N ASP A 33 -14.31 1.64 39.82
CA ASP A 33 -14.32 3.09 39.63
C ASP A 33 -13.28 3.80 40.51
N THR A 34 -13.18 5.12 40.42
CA THR A 34 -12.24 5.93 41.20
C THR A 34 -12.57 6.01 42.71
N SER A 35 -13.64 5.35 43.14
CA SER A 35 -14.06 5.22 44.53
C SER A 35 -13.97 3.77 45.03
N ASP A 36 -13.25 2.91 44.29
CA ASP A 36 -13.04 1.48 44.56
C ASP A 36 -14.32 0.62 44.53
N ASN A 37 -15.39 1.07 43.86
CA ASN A 37 -16.55 0.21 43.62
C ASN A 37 -16.25 -0.77 42.49
N THR A 38 -16.25 -2.06 42.80
CA THR A 38 -15.91 -3.14 41.86
C THR A 38 -17.10 -3.66 41.05
N VAL A 39 -16.86 -4.08 39.81
CA VAL A 39 -17.86 -4.74 38.96
C VAL A 39 -17.85 -6.26 39.24
N ALA A 40 -19.05 -6.86 39.30
CA ALA A 40 -19.22 -8.32 39.40
C ALA A 40 -18.83 -9.01 38.08
N SER A 41 -18.56 -10.32 38.11
CA SER A 41 -18.21 -11.05 36.89
C SER A 41 -19.36 -11.04 35.88
N SER A 42 -19.07 -10.77 34.60
CA SER A 42 -20.07 -10.79 33.53
C SER A 42 -19.44 -11.12 32.17
N SER A 43 -20.19 -11.78 31.29
CA SER A 43 -19.82 -11.91 29.88
C SER A 43 -20.06 -10.57 29.19
N LEU A 44 -19.09 -10.10 28.41
CA LEU A 44 -19.21 -8.89 27.60
C LEU A 44 -19.63 -9.22 26.18
N ASP A 45 -18.88 -10.09 25.50
CA ASP A 45 -19.13 -10.43 24.10
C ASP A 45 -18.39 -11.72 23.71
N THR A 46 -18.59 -12.19 22.48
CA THR A 46 -17.84 -13.27 21.85
C THR A 46 -17.23 -12.79 20.54
N PHE A 47 -16.03 -13.28 20.21
CA PHE A 47 -15.44 -13.10 18.88
C PHE A 47 -14.97 -14.46 18.36
N THR A 48 -14.98 -14.62 17.04
CA THR A 48 -14.45 -15.83 16.40
C THR A 48 -13.13 -15.48 15.74
N VAL A 49 -12.09 -16.22 16.10
CA VAL A 49 -10.82 -16.22 15.41
C VAL A 49 -10.90 -17.24 14.30
N LEU A 50 -10.86 -16.75 13.06
CA LEU A 50 -10.74 -17.58 11.89
C LEU A 50 -9.28 -17.57 11.48
N VAL A 51 -8.60 -18.71 11.62
CA VAL A 51 -7.28 -18.91 11.01
C VAL A 51 -7.42 -20.01 9.98
N ASN A 52 -7.21 -19.64 8.71
CA ASN A 52 -7.33 -20.54 7.57
C ASN A 52 -6.14 -21.51 7.56
N SER A 53 -6.20 -22.60 8.32
CA SER A 53 -5.28 -23.72 8.13
C SER A 53 -5.73 -24.59 6.97
N SER A 54 -4.83 -24.78 6.00
CA SER A 54 -4.88 -25.80 4.94
C SER A 54 -6.03 -25.69 3.93
N ALA A 55 -6.05 -24.58 3.21
CA ALA A 55 -6.08 -24.60 1.76
C ALA A 55 -5.33 -23.36 1.31
N ASN A 56 -4.33 -23.50 0.44
CA ASN A 56 -3.77 -22.37 -0.29
C ASN A 56 -4.87 -21.88 -1.25
N THR A 57 -5.90 -21.23 -0.69
CA THR A 57 -6.94 -20.58 -1.48
C THR A 57 -6.28 -19.41 -2.14
N ALA A 58 -6.26 -19.42 -3.47
CA ALA A 58 -5.80 -18.29 -4.25
C ALA A 58 -6.48 -17.00 -3.76
N ALA A 59 -5.78 -15.88 -3.82
CA ALA A 59 -6.44 -14.58 -3.78
C ALA A 59 -7.22 -14.46 -5.11
N ASP A 60 -8.55 -14.47 -5.02
CA ASP A 60 -9.44 -14.51 -6.18
C ASP A 60 -10.13 -13.16 -6.35
N TYR A 61 -9.75 -12.46 -7.41
CA TYR A 61 -10.28 -11.17 -7.83
C TYR A 61 -11.12 -11.27 -9.11
N SER A 62 -11.56 -12.48 -9.50
CA SER A 62 -12.33 -12.70 -10.73
C SER A 62 -13.65 -11.94 -10.79
N GLN A 63 -14.16 -11.48 -9.64
CA GLN A 63 -15.39 -10.67 -9.51
C GLN A 63 -15.12 -9.18 -9.26
N ALA A 64 -13.85 -8.74 -9.25
CA ALA A 64 -13.51 -7.34 -9.13
C ALA A 64 -14.03 -6.57 -10.35
N SER A 65 -14.55 -5.37 -10.11
CA SER A 65 -15.14 -4.51 -11.14
C SER A 65 -14.14 -3.54 -11.78
N LYS A 66 -12.85 -3.64 -11.40
CA LYS A 66 -11.72 -2.83 -11.84
C LYS A 66 -10.42 -3.64 -11.69
N GLY A 67 -9.34 -3.11 -12.25
CA GLY A 67 -7.99 -3.65 -12.07
C GLY A 67 -7.59 -3.69 -10.60
N VAL A 68 -6.82 -4.71 -10.23
CA VAL A 68 -6.38 -4.97 -8.87
C VAL A 68 -4.87 -4.85 -8.74
N ASN A 69 -4.45 -4.40 -7.57
CA ASN A 69 -3.06 -4.24 -7.19
C ASN A 69 -2.73 -5.24 -6.09
N VAL A 70 -1.98 -6.27 -6.42
CA VAL A 70 -1.61 -7.35 -5.51
C VAL A 70 -0.10 -7.38 -5.35
N ASN A 71 0.34 -7.40 -4.09
CA ASN A 71 1.73 -7.61 -3.73
C ASN A 71 1.79 -8.65 -2.60
N LEU A 72 2.08 -9.91 -2.96
CA LEU A 72 2.16 -11.02 -2.03
C LEU A 72 3.35 -10.90 -1.08
N GLU A 73 4.44 -10.27 -1.51
CA GLU A 73 5.61 -9.99 -0.65
C GLU A 73 5.24 -9.03 0.49
N GLN A 74 4.40 -8.03 0.20
CA GLN A 74 3.82 -7.14 1.22
C GLN A 74 2.60 -7.76 1.93
N GLY A 75 2.04 -8.85 1.42
CA GLY A 75 0.81 -9.46 1.93
C GLY A 75 -0.41 -8.56 1.74
N ILE A 76 -0.45 -7.78 0.65
CA ILE A 76 -1.51 -6.80 0.39
C ILE A 76 -2.16 -7.08 -0.98
N GLY A 77 -3.49 -7.05 -1.00
CA GLY A 77 -4.28 -6.87 -2.21
C GLY A 77 -5.12 -5.61 -2.07
N TYR A 78 -5.31 -4.89 -3.18
CA TYR A 78 -5.93 -3.59 -3.15
C TYR A 78 -6.69 -3.31 -4.44
N ILE A 79 -7.94 -2.88 -4.30
CA ILE A 79 -8.78 -2.41 -5.41
C ILE A 79 -9.03 -0.91 -5.21
N PRO A 80 -8.48 -0.02 -6.06
CA PRO A 80 -8.66 1.41 -5.89
C PRO A 80 -10.09 1.87 -6.21
N ASP A 81 -10.51 2.97 -5.58
CA ASP A 81 -11.81 3.61 -5.87
C ASP A 81 -11.86 4.20 -7.29
N SER A 82 -10.72 4.50 -7.91
CA SER A 82 -10.63 4.97 -9.28
C SER A 82 -9.34 4.52 -9.96
N ASN A 83 -9.31 4.53 -11.29
CA ASN A 83 -8.09 4.27 -12.07
C ASN A 83 -7.22 5.52 -12.23
N ALA A 84 -7.66 6.68 -11.72
CA ALA A 84 -6.84 7.89 -11.73
C ALA A 84 -5.79 7.83 -10.60
N PRO A 85 -4.63 8.49 -10.76
CA PRO A 85 -3.68 8.64 -9.66
C PRO A 85 -4.36 9.25 -8.44
N LEU A 86 -4.08 8.70 -7.26
CA LEU A 86 -4.63 9.23 -6.01
C LEU A 86 -3.91 10.53 -5.62
N LYS A 87 -4.64 11.64 -5.57
CA LYS A 87 -4.09 12.95 -5.18
C LYS A 87 -3.98 13.04 -3.66
N ILE A 88 -2.76 13.02 -3.15
CA ILE A 88 -2.45 13.06 -1.72
C ILE A 88 -1.86 14.43 -1.40
N MET A 89 -2.42 15.14 -0.42
CA MET A 89 -1.82 16.36 0.15
C MET A 89 -1.14 16.07 1.48
N PRO A 90 0.19 15.96 1.53
CA PRO A 90 0.94 15.97 2.79
C PRO A 90 0.84 17.36 3.42
N LEU A 91 0.07 17.51 4.50
CA LEU A 91 -0.22 18.79 5.15
C LEU A 91 0.41 18.84 6.56
N GLY A 92 1.22 19.85 6.84
CA GLY A 92 1.80 19.98 8.18
C GLY A 92 2.91 21.00 8.33
N ASP A 93 3.84 20.72 9.24
CA ASP A 93 4.96 21.59 9.56
C ASP A 93 6.29 21.11 8.93
N SER A 94 7.43 21.41 9.57
CA SER A 94 8.77 21.03 9.11
C SER A 94 8.96 19.52 9.00
N ILE A 95 8.22 18.72 9.76
CA ILE A 95 8.31 17.27 9.67
C ILE A 95 7.63 16.78 8.37
N THR A 96 6.54 17.41 7.94
CA THR A 96 5.92 17.14 6.63
C THR A 96 6.76 17.67 5.46
N ALA A 97 7.34 18.87 5.61
CA ALA A 97 8.34 19.38 4.67
C ALA A 97 9.52 18.40 4.54
N GLY A 98 9.77 17.61 5.59
CA GLY A 98 10.70 16.50 5.56
C GLY A 98 12.10 16.88 6.02
N LYS A 99 12.20 17.90 6.90
CA LYS A 99 13.46 18.30 7.51
C LYS A 99 14.10 17.09 8.17
N GLU A 100 15.20 16.65 7.59
CA GLU A 100 15.96 15.50 8.03
C GLU A 100 17.44 15.91 8.11
N ASN A 101 18.13 15.48 9.16
CA ASN A 101 19.54 15.84 9.33
C ASN A 101 20.50 15.15 8.34
N GLY A 102 20.00 14.26 7.47
CA GLY A 102 20.78 13.68 6.37
C GLY A 102 21.21 14.71 5.32
N SER A 103 20.48 15.83 5.19
CA SER A 103 20.87 16.98 4.37
C SER A 103 20.51 18.30 5.06
N GLN A 104 21.49 19.19 5.17
CA GLN A 104 21.26 20.56 5.67
C GLN A 104 20.53 21.45 4.64
N LEU A 105 20.34 20.96 3.40
CA LEU A 105 19.70 21.68 2.33
C LEU A 105 18.21 21.35 2.30
N GLU A 106 17.38 22.38 2.44
CA GLU A 106 15.92 22.27 2.34
C GLU A 106 15.47 21.62 1.04
N ALA A 107 16.18 21.87 -0.06
CA ALA A 107 15.91 21.26 -1.37
C ALA A 107 15.93 19.72 -1.37
N ASP A 108 16.66 19.09 -0.43
CA ASP A 108 16.78 17.64 -0.33
C ASP A 108 15.80 17.02 0.68
N TRP A 109 15.06 17.85 1.42
CA TRP A 109 14.13 17.36 2.43
C TRP A 109 13.03 16.54 1.76
N GLN A 110 12.84 15.30 2.19
CA GLN A 110 11.86 14.39 1.60
C GLN A 110 10.99 13.71 2.66
N GLY A 111 11.46 13.66 3.91
CA GLY A 111 10.70 13.16 5.06
C GLY A 111 10.13 11.77 4.81
N TYR A 112 8.87 11.57 5.22
CA TYR A 112 8.16 10.31 4.99
C TYR A 112 7.68 10.14 3.53
N ARG A 113 7.69 11.20 2.71
CA ARG A 113 7.11 11.18 1.35
C ARG A 113 7.84 10.20 0.45
N ILE A 114 9.16 10.07 0.58
CA ILE A 114 9.96 9.06 -0.16
C ILE A 114 9.57 7.62 0.20
N GLY A 115 9.40 7.33 1.49
CA GLY A 115 9.01 5.99 1.94
C GLY A 115 7.58 5.65 1.53
N LEU A 116 6.72 6.67 1.45
CA LEU A 116 5.33 6.53 1.05
C LEU A 116 5.23 6.27 -0.46
N TRP A 117 5.94 7.06 -1.27
CA TRP A 117 6.04 6.89 -2.71
C TRP A 117 6.48 5.48 -3.09
N LYS A 118 7.59 5.00 -2.50
CA LYS A 118 8.14 3.66 -2.78
C LYS A 118 7.16 2.54 -2.45
N ARG A 119 6.34 2.69 -1.39
CA ARG A 119 5.35 1.68 -1.02
C ARG A 119 4.21 1.61 -2.04
N PHE A 120 3.69 2.75 -2.48
CA PHE A 120 2.67 2.82 -3.53
C PHE A 120 3.20 2.33 -4.89
N GLU A 121 4.41 2.75 -5.27
CA GLU A 121 5.09 2.27 -6.48
C GLU A 121 5.27 0.74 -6.46
N SER A 122 5.70 0.19 -5.32
CA SER A 122 5.84 -1.26 -5.14
C SER A 122 4.51 -2.02 -5.16
N LEU A 123 3.39 -1.38 -4.78
CA LEU A 123 2.05 -1.95 -4.90
C LEU A 123 1.46 -1.76 -6.31
N GLY A 124 2.06 -0.88 -7.13
CA GLY A 124 1.58 -0.54 -8.47
C GLY A 124 0.42 0.45 -8.50
N VAL A 125 0.17 1.15 -7.39
CA VAL A 125 -0.90 2.13 -7.28
C VAL A 125 -0.32 3.52 -7.59
N PRO A 126 -0.76 4.18 -8.66
CA PRO A 126 -0.26 5.52 -8.99
C PRO A 126 -0.78 6.54 -7.98
N ILE A 127 0.12 7.43 -7.53
CA ILE A 127 -0.22 8.56 -6.65
C ILE A 127 0.30 9.85 -7.27
N ASP A 128 -0.30 10.97 -6.87
CA ASP A 128 0.08 12.34 -7.21
C ASP A 128 0.17 13.13 -5.90
N PHE A 129 1.36 13.59 -5.53
CA PHE A 129 1.47 14.49 -4.39
C PHE A 129 1.04 15.89 -4.83
N VAL A 130 0.18 16.52 -4.04
CA VAL A 130 -0.34 17.86 -4.34
C VAL A 130 -0.07 18.84 -3.20
N GLY A 131 0.12 20.11 -3.57
CA GLY A 131 0.40 21.21 -2.64
C GLY A 131 1.25 22.30 -3.30
N GLY A 132 1.39 23.44 -2.64
CA GLY A 132 2.12 24.60 -3.14
C GLY A 132 3.63 24.57 -2.90
N GLU A 133 4.11 23.74 -1.97
CA GLU A 133 5.53 23.58 -1.65
C GLU A 133 6.13 22.39 -2.43
N SER A 134 7.44 22.42 -2.68
CA SER A 134 8.11 21.36 -3.43
C SER A 134 9.60 21.23 -3.06
N ASN A 135 9.95 20.12 -2.40
CA ASN A 135 11.33 19.75 -2.11
C ASN A 135 11.51 18.22 -1.94
N GLY A 136 12.72 17.74 -2.17
CA GLY A 136 13.10 16.33 -2.11
C GLY A 136 14.27 15.98 -3.03
N THR A 137 14.96 14.88 -2.74
CA THR A 137 16.07 14.39 -3.58
C THR A 137 15.58 13.96 -4.97
N ALA A 138 16.49 13.56 -5.85
CA ALA A 138 16.13 13.03 -7.17
C ALA A 138 15.37 11.69 -7.10
N ASP A 139 15.48 10.96 -5.99
CA ASP A 139 14.82 9.66 -5.80
C ASP A 139 13.32 9.79 -5.47
N LEU A 140 12.84 11.00 -5.16
CA LEU A 140 11.43 11.31 -4.99
C LEU A 140 10.92 11.98 -6.28
N PRO A 141 10.21 11.26 -7.16
CA PRO A 141 9.82 11.78 -8.48
C PRO A 141 8.86 12.95 -8.37
N ASP A 142 7.87 12.84 -7.49
CA ASP A 142 6.93 13.90 -7.17
C ASP A 142 7.23 14.47 -5.78
N LYS A 143 7.54 15.77 -5.75
CA LYS A 143 8.09 16.46 -4.58
C LYS A 143 7.10 17.38 -3.92
N ASN A 144 5.87 17.47 -4.42
CA ASN A 144 4.92 18.45 -3.92
C ASN A 144 4.46 18.10 -2.50
N HIS A 145 4.10 19.13 -1.72
CA HIS A 145 3.47 19.01 -0.40
C HIS A 145 2.90 20.35 0.06
N GLU A 146 2.26 20.34 1.23
CA GLU A 146 1.80 21.53 1.94
C GLU A 146 2.39 21.53 3.36
N GLY A 147 3.72 21.43 3.41
CA GLY A 147 4.50 21.27 4.63
C GLY A 147 5.30 22.54 4.92
N HIS A 148 5.00 23.21 6.04
CA HIS A 148 5.47 24.56 6.32
C HIS A 148 6.32 24.65 7.59
N GLY A 149 7.63 24.78 7.40
CA GLY A 149 8.60 24.79 8.52
C GLY A 149 8.30 25.85 9.59
N GLY A 150 8.09 25.42 10.83
CA GLY A 150 7.83 26.30 11.97
C GLY A 150 6.39 26.82 12.10
N TRP A 151 5.48 26.42 11.22
CA TRP A 151 4.09 26.89 11.27
C TRP A 151 3.30 26.17 12.37
N THR A 152 2.35 26.90 12.95
CA THR A 152 1.41 26.43 13.97
C THR A 152 0.09 25.98 13.35
N ILE A 153 -0.72 25.26 14.13
CA ILE A 153 -2.08 24.82 13.72
C ILE A 153 -2.90 25.99 13.18
N SER A 154 -2.83 27.15 13.86
CA SER A 154 -3.59 28.34 13.46
C SER A 154 -3.11 28.94 12.15
N GLN A 155 -1.81 28.85 11.84
CA GLN A 155 -1.25 29.40 10.59
C GLN A 155 -1.53 28.46 9.42
N ILE A 156 -1.53 27.15 9.63
CA ILE A 156 -2.02 26.19 8.63
C ILE A 156 -3.51 26.43 8.36
N ASN A 157 -4.31 26.69 9.39
CA ASN A 157 -5.74 26.94 9.19
C ASN A 157 -6.04 28.25 8.46
N ASN A 158 -5.47 29.35 8.94
CA ASN A 158 -5.89 30.70 8.54
C ASN A 158 -4.94 31.35 7.52
N GLY A 159 -3.80 30.72 7.24
CA GLY A 159 -2.67 31.36 6.59
C GLY A 159 -1.89 32.28 7.54
N LYS A 160 -0.73 32.73 7.08
CA LYS A 160 0.02 33.83 7.70
C LYS A 160 -0.27 35.14 6.97
N SER A 161 -0.36 36.23 7.73
CA SER A 161 -0.61 37.57 7.18
C SER A 161 0.48 38.06 6.22
N ASP A 162 1.70 37.54 6.34
CA ASP A 162 2.86 37.86 5.50
C ASP A 162 3.05 36.86 4.34
N VAL A 163 2.18 35.85 4.21
CA VAL A 163 2.22 34.85 3.13
C VAL A 163 0.87 34.83 2.43
N LEU A 164 0.74 35.63 1.38
CA LEU A 164 -0.53 35.77 0.63
C LEU A 164 -0.96 34.42 0.04
N GLY A 165 -2.26 34.15 0.10
CA GLY A 165 -2.83 32.90 -0.43
C GLY A 165 -2.54 31.66 0.43
N SER A 166 -1.92 31.81 1.61
CA SER A 166 -1.70 30.68 2.52
C SER A 166 -2.97 30.27 3.27
N GLY A 167 -2.97 29.05 3.81
CA GLY A 167 -4.04 28.47 4.60
C GLY A 167 -4.90 27.48 3.82
N VAL A 168 -5.45 26.49 4.54
CA VAL A 168 -6.21 25.37 3.93
C VAL A 168 -7.39 25.80 3.05
N ASN A 169 -8.02 26.94 3.35
CA ASN A 169 -9.12 27.47 2.53
C ASN A 169 -8.67 27.92 1.13
N ASN A 170 -7.37 28.14 0.90
CA ASN A 170 -6.80 28.46 -0.40
C ASN A 170 -6.12 27.26 -1.04
N TRP A 171 -5.40 26.45 -0.25
CA TRP A 171 -4.63 25.31 -0.75
C TRP A 171 -5.51 24.16 -1.23
N ILE A 172 -6.57 23.82 -0.49
CA ILE A 172 -7.47 22.72 -0.87
C ILE A 172 -8.13 22.99 -2.23
N PRO A 173 -8.75 24.16 -2.49
CA PRO A 173 -9.32 24.43 -3.82
C PRO A 173 -8.28 24.52 -4.95
N ALA A 174 -7.03 24.89 -4.63
CA ALA A 174 -5.97 25.01 -5.64
C ALA A 174 -5.39 23.65 -6.04
N SER A 175 -5.41 22.67 -5.13
CA SER A 175 -4.78 21.36 -5.31
C SER A 175 -5.77 20.22 -5.49
N ASP A 176 -7.04 20.41 -5.12
CA ASP A 176 -8.13 19.44 -5.27
C ASP A 176 -7.75 18.02 -4.76
N PRO A 177 -7.30 17.86 -3.50
CA PRO A 177 -6.80 16.56 -3.03
C PRO A 177 -7.93 15.55 -2.80
N ASP A 178 -7.65 14.27 -3.07
CA ASP A 178 -8.52 13.15 -2.68
C ASP A 178 -8.29 12.77 -1.21
N VAL A 179 -7.04 12.87 -0.74
CA VAL A 179 -6.62 12.56 0.63
C VAL A 179 -5.78 13.69 1.21
N VAL A 180 -6.05 14.08 2.46
CA VAL A 180 -5.20 15.02 3.22
C VAL A 180 -4.55 14.28 4.39
N LEU A 181 -3.22 14.30 4.44
CA LEU A 181 -2.43 13.75 5.55
C LEU A 181 -2.06 14.87 6.52
N LEU A 182 -2.80 15.00 7.62
CA LEU A 182 -2.60 16.07 8.58
C LEU A 182 -1.70 15.64 9.74
N MET A 183 -0.56 16.31 9.87
CA MET A 183 0.29 16.24 11.06
C MET A 183 0.75 17.64 11.48
N ILE A 184 0.18 18.15 12.57
CA ILE A 184 0.44 19.51 13.00
C ILE A 184 0.26 19.68 14.52
N GLY A 185 0.99 20.64 15.08
CA GLY A 185 0.93 21.00 16.51
C GLY A 185 2.29 20.98 17.20
N THR A 186 3.34 20.46 16.54
CA THR A 186 4.70 20.45 17.10
C THR A 186 5.10 21.86 17.56
N ASN A 187 4.83 22.89 16.75
CA ASN A 187 5.19 24.28 17.02
C ASN A 187 4.26 24.97 18.04
N ASP A 188 3.05 24.46 18.25
CA ASP A 188 2.14 24.94 19.29
C ASP A 188 2.45 24.34 20.68
N ALA A 189 3.21 23.25 20.75
CA ALA A 189 3.46 22.48 21.98
C ALA A 189 4.25 23.26 23.06
N SER A 190 4.75 24.45 22.77
CA SER A 190 5.29 25.36 23.80
C SER A 190 4.19 26.09 24.60
N GLY A 191 2.94 26.06 24.12
CA GLY A 191 1.78 26.76 24.69
C GLY A 191 0.86 25.87 25.53
N SER A 192 -0.45 26.10 25.41
CA SER A 192 -1.49 25.38 26.16
C SER A 192 -2.09 24.23 25.34
N VAL A 193 -2.12 23.03 25.93
CA VAL A 193 -2.70 21.82 25.33
C VAL A 193 -4.20 22.00 24.99
N SER A 194 -4.96 22.71 25.83
CA SER A 194 -6.38 22.98 25.55
C SER A 194 -6.55 23.84 24.30
N THR A 195 -5.69 24.85 24.12
CA THR A 195 -5.69 25.71 22.94
C THR A 195 -5.29 24.93 21.69
N MET A 196 -4.32 24.02 21.79
CA MET A 196 -3.94 23.12 20.70
C MET A 196 -5.14 22.27 20.25
N GLY A 197 -5.85 21.65 21.20
CA GLY A 197 -7.04 20.86 20.90
C GLY A 197 -8.15 21.65 20.22
N SER A 198 -8.47 22.86 20.72
CA SER A 198 -9.44 23.74 20.06
C SER A 198 -9.02 24.14 18.65
N ARG A 199 -7.74 24.47 18.45
CA ARG A 199 -7.20 24.83 17.12
C ARG A 199 -7.26 23.66 16.14
N LEU A 200 -6.89 22.45 16.57
CA LEU A 200 -6.98 21.26 15.73
C LEU A 200 -8.42 20.99 15.32
N SER A 201 -9.36 21.09 16.26
CA SER A 201 -10.78 20.92 15.97
C SER A 201 -11.25 21.93 14.93
N SER A 202 -10.89 23.21 15.04
CA SER A 202 -11.21 24.23 14.04
C SER A 202 -10.55 23.98 12.68
N LEU A 203 -9.31 23.49 12.67
CA LEU A 203 -8.60 23.15 11.44
C LEU A 203 -9.29 22.02 10.67
N ILE A 204 -9.63 20.94 11.37
CA ILE A 204 -10.38 19.82 10.79
C ILE A 204 -11.71 20.32 10.21
N ASP A 205 -12.42 21.18 10.93
CA ASP A 205 -13.67 21.78 10.45
C ASP A 205 -13.49 22.60 9.17
N SER A 206 -12.39 23.35 9.04
CA SER A 206 -12.10 24.13 7.82
C SER A 206 -11.75 23.25 6.62
N ILE A 207 -11.13 22.09 6.86
CA ILE A 207 -10.82 21.12 5.80
C ILE A 207 -12.10 20.43 5.31
N ILE A 208 -12.84 19.77 6.20
CA ILE A 208 -14.00 18.94 5.81
C ILE A 208 -15.19 19.76 5.31
N LYS A 209 -15.32 21.02 5.73
CA LYS A 209 -16.38 21.92 5.22
C LYS A 209 -15.96 22.65 3.94
N ASN A 210 -14.75 22.40 3.42
CA ASN A 210 -14.31 22.99 2.17
C ASN A 210 -15.06 22.33 1.00
N PRO A 211 -15.79 23.08 0.16
CA PRO A 211 -16.53 22.50 -0.97
C PRO A 211 -15.65 21.78 -2.01
N SER A 212 -14.36 22.09 -2.06
CA SER A 212 -13.37 21.43 -2.93
C SER A 212 -12.74 20.18 -2.28
N PHE A 213 -13.24 19.74 -1.13
CA PHE A 213 -12.85 18.49 -0.47
C PHE A 213 -14.08 17.60 -0.23
N ASP A 214 -15.02 17.61 -1.18
CA ASP A 214 -16.24 16.82 -1.11
C ASP A 214 -15.90 15.32 -1.25
N ASN A 215 -16.32 14.51 -0.28
CA ASN A 215 -16.00 13.09 -0.14
C ASN A 215 -14.51 12.74 0.05
N GLY A 216 -13.64 13.72 0.31
CA GLY A 216 -12.21 13.47 0.55
C GLY A 216 -11.93 12.81 1.91
N ASP A 217 -10.83 12.06 2.01
CA ASP A 217 -10.38 11.41 3.24
C ASP A 217 -9.37 12.27 4.01
N LEU A 218 -9.72 12.72 5.21
CA LEU A 218 -8.82 13.45 6.11
C LEU A 218 -8.23 12.50 7.15
N LEU A 219 -6.92 12.24 7.04
CA LEU A 219 -6.18 11.40 7.96
C LEU A 219 -5.39 12.26 8.95
N VAL A 220 -5.78 12.25 10.23
CA VAL A 220 -5.19 13.09 11.29
C VAL A 220 -4.30 12.25 12.18
N SER A 221 -3.01 12.54 12.20
CA SER A 221 -2.03 11.77 12.97
C SER A 221 -1.71 12.36 14.33
N THR A 222 -1.19 11.51 15.22
CA THR A 222 -0.32 11.96 16.32
C THR A 222 0.89 12.72 15.79
N ILE A 223 1.39 13.73 16.51
CA ILE A 223 2.69 14.34 16.22
C ILE A 223 3.85 13.50 16.80
N ALA A 224 5.05 13.64 16.23
CA ALA A 224 6.24 12.88 16.63
C ALA A 224 6.67 13.13 18.10
N PRO A 225 7.29 12.14 18.78
CA PRO A 225 7.94 12.35 20.07
C PRO A 225 9.06 13.40 20.02
N ILE A 226 9.48 13.92 21.19
CA ILE A 226 10.64 14.81 21.33
C ILE A 226 11.82 14.05 21.96
N SER A 227 13.04 14.24 21.44
CA SER A 227 14.23 13.52 21.92
C SER A 227 15.55 14.29 21.71
N PRO A 228 16.48 14.34 22.68
CA PRO A 228 16.39 13.80 24.02
C PRO A 228 15.51 14.69 24.88
N LYS A 229 15.05 14.12 25.99
CA LYS A 229 14.43 14.86 27.08
C LYS A 229 15.50 15.73 27.73
N SER A 230 15.68 16.94 27.22
CA SER A 230 16.47 17.97 27.90
C SER A 230 15.52 18.83 28.74
N SER A 231 16.00 19.37 29.85
CA SER A 231 15.22 20.28 30.71
C SER A 231 14.65 21.50 29.97
N PHE A 232 15.22 21.85 28.81
CA PHE A 232 14.71 22.90 27.92
C PHE A 232 13.43 22.52 27.16
N PHE A 233 13.18 21.24 26.93
CA PHE A 233 12.02 20.74 26.17
C PHE A 233 11.05 19.91 27.03
N ASP A 234 11.29 19.75 28.33
CA ASP A 234 10.42 18.96 29.22
C ASP A 234 8.96 19.42 29.23
N SER A 235 8.70 20.74 29.15
CA SER A 235 7.34 21.27 29.05
C SER A 235 6.70 20.95 27.70
N ARG A 236 7.49 21.02 26.62
CA ARG A 236 7.05 20.70 25.26
C ARG A 236 6.74 19.21 25.12
N ASP A 237 7.59 18.32 25.63
CA ASP A 237 7.38 16.86 25.62
C ASP A 237 6.08 16.48 26.33
N LYS A 238 5.84 17.04 27.54
CA LYS A 238 4.58 16.85 28.27
C LYS A 238 3.36 17.31 27.47
N ASN A 239 3.46 18.46 26.82
CA ASN A 239 2.39 18.99 25.99
C ASN A 239 2.16 18.14 24.73
N VAL A 240 3.20 17.60 24.10
CA VAL A 240 3.10 16.66 22.97
C VAL A 240 2.35 15.40 23.40
N ILE A 241 2.74 14.78 24.53
CA ILE A 241 2.07 13.59 25.06
C ILE A 241 0.59 13.88 25.35
N ALA A 242 0.31 14.99 26.04
CA ALA A 242 -1.05 15.37 26.40
C ALA A 242 -1.89 15.74 25.17
N TYR A 243 -1.31 16.41 24.17
CA TYR A 243 -1.98 16.74 22.92
C TYR A 243 -2.30 15.49 22.12
N ASN A 244 -1.36 14.57 21.93
CA ASN A 244 -1.60 13.30 21.24
C ASN A 244 -2.72 12.49 21.88
N ALA A 245 -2.87 12.53 23.21
CA ALA A 245 -3.98 11.89 23.91
C ALA A 245 -5.35 12.56 23.65
N LEU A 246 -5.40 13.81 23.19
CA LEU A 246 -6.65 14.50 22.83
C LEU A 246 -7.11 14.23 21.39
N ILE A 247 -6.17 13.97 20.47
CA ILE A 247 -6.46 13.87 19.02
C ILE A 247 -7.57 12.86 18.71
N PRO A 248 -7.57 11.62 19.24
CA PRO A 248 -8.63 10.65 18.94
C PRO A 248 -10.01 11.18 19.29
N GLY A 249 -10.18 11.77 20.48
CA GLY A 249 -11.46 12.33 20.90
C GLY A 249 -11.90 13.55 20.08
N ILE A 250 -10.96 14.30 19.50
CA ILE A 250 -11.27 15.39 18.57
C ILE A 250 -11.75 14.83 17.23
N VAL A 251 -11.07 13.81 16.70
CA VAL A 251 -11.47 13.11 15.47
C VAL A 251 -12.84 12.46 15.62
N ASP A 252 -13.04 11.69 16.69
CA ASP A 252 -14.31 11.00 16.99
C ASP A 252 -15.49 11.97 17.22
N SER A 253 -15.21 13.24 17.53
CA SER A 253 -16.25 14.27 17.70
C SER A 253 -16.76 14.84 16.38
N LYS A 254 -16.12 14.53 15.25
CA LYS A 254 -16.51 15.02 13.92
C LYS A 254 -17.73 14.24 13.40
N PRO A 255 -18.56 14.85 12.53
CA PRO A 255 -19.73 14.18 12.00
C PRO A 255 -19.33 12.88 11.29
N ALA A 256 -20.05 11.78 11.56
CA ALA A 256 -19.77 10.48 10.93
C ALA A 256 -20.04 10.44 9.42
N SER A 257 -20.69 11.47 8.87
CA SER A 257 -20.84 11.67 7.41
C SER A 257 -19.56 12.18 6.74
N GLU A 258 -18.59 12.64 7.53
CA GLU A 258 -17.30 13.14 7.06
C GLU A 258 -16.25 12.05 7.24
N ASN A 259 -15.36 11.89 6.26
CA ASN A 259 -14.32 10.86 6.30
C ASN A 259 -13.08 11.35 7.06
N VAL A 260 -13.19 11.50 8.39
CA VAL A 260 -12.05 11.88 9.26
C VAL A 260 -11.56 10.68 10.04
N LYS A 261 -10.30 10.27 9.84
CA LYS A 261 -9.71 9.09 10.48
C LYS A 261 -8.47 9.45 11.31
N PHE A 262 -8.32 8.80 12.47
CA PHE A 262 -7.18 9.00 13.34
C PHE A 262 -6.04 8.03 13.00
N VAL A 263 -4.81 8.53 12.87
CA VAL A 263 -3.60 7.75 12.61
C VAL A 263 -2.68 7.76 13.82
N ASN A 264 -2.67 6.65 14.57
CA ASN A 264 -1.85 6.53 15.78
C ASN A 264 -0.44 6.04 15.45
N MET A 265 0.52 6.96 15.32
CA MET A 265 1.91 6.60 15.03
C MET A 265 2.70 6.16 16.28
N TRP A 266 2.12 6.25 17.48
CA TRP A 266 2.77 5.92 18.75
C TRP A 266 2.46 4.50 19.24
N ALA A 267 1.60 3.76 18.53
CA ALA A 267 1.19 2.41 18.90
C ALA A 267 1.10 1.49 17.67
N GLY A 268 0.97 0.18 17.88
CA GLY A 268 0.91 -0.81 16.81
C GLY A 268 2.19 -1.64 16.71
N SER A 269 2.40 -2.27 15.55
CA SER A 269 3.50 -3.21 15.33
C SER A 269 4.88 -2.56 15.27
N ASN A 270 4.98 -1.29 14.83
CA ASN A 270 6.26 -0.59 14.69
C ASN A 270 6.15 0.92 15.00
N PRO A 271 5.89 1.29 16.27
CA PRO A 271 5.64 2.67 16.65
C PRO A 271 6.85 3.59 16.44
N ILE A 272 6.56 4.88 16.29
CA ILE A 272 7.54 5.97 16.36
C ILE A 272 7.92 6.18 17.82
N LEU A 273 9.20 6.04 18.12
CA LEU A 273 9.76 6.11 19.46
C LEU A 273 10.78 7.26 19.56
N PRO A 274 11.15 7.72 20.78
CA PRO A 274 12.18 8.76 20.94
C PRO A 274 13.53 8.44 20.29
N LYS A 275 13.85 7.16 20.08
CA LYS A 275 15.07 6.74 19.36
C LYS A 275 15.03 7.03 17.85
N ASP A 276 13.83 7.21 17.31
CA ASP A 276 13.60 7.48 15.90
C ASP A 276 13.68 8.99 15.58
N ILE A 277 14.00 9.82 16.58
CA ILE A 277 14.12 11.28 16.50
C ILE A 277 15.59 11.67 16.54
N THR A 278 15.97 12.62 15.68
CA THR A 278 17.33 13.13 15.58
C THR A 278 17.68 13.95 16.81
N VAL A 279 18.72 13.55 17.53
CA VAL A 279 19.16 14.21 18.78
C VAL A 279 20.17 15.36 18.53
N PRO A 280 20.34 16.31 19.47
CA PRO A 280 21.41 17.30 19.45
C PRO A 280 22.82 16.68 19.43
N PRO A 281 23.81 17.38 18.85
CA PRO A 281 23.70 18.71 18.24
C PRO A 281 23.19 18.70 16.78
N ALA A 282 22.89 17.52 16.24
CA ALA A 282 22.48 17.33 14.85
C ALA A 282 21.11 17.98 14.54
N ASP A 283 20.19 17.94 15.50
CA ASP A 283 18.93 18.67 15.45
C ASP A 283 18.56 19.17 16.85
N ASN A 284 17.49 19.95 16.97
CA ASN A 284 16.92 20.36 18.25
C ASN A 284 16.03 19.30 18.92
N GLY A 285 15.97 18.08 18.37
CA GLY A 285 15.23 16.97 18.96
C GLY A 285 13.76 16.89 18.58
N LEU A 286 13.41 17.45 17.42
CA LEU A 286 12.02 17.50 16.94
C LEU A 286 11.82 16.68 15.67
N HIS A 287 12.86 16.53 14.85
CA HIS A 287 12.73 15.93 13.54
C HIS A 287 13.09 14.45 13.55
N PRO A 288 12.25 13.59 12.95
CA PRO A 288 12.59 12.18 12.75
C PRO A 288 13.93 11.98 12.02
N THR A 289 14.54 10.82 12.28
CA THR A 289 15.62 10.24 11.48
C THR A 289 15.03 9.63 10.20
N ALA A 290 15.87 9.23 9.22
CA ALA A 290 15.46 8.43 8.06
C ALA A 290 14.53 7.26 8.45
N THR A 291 14.92 6.50 9.47
CA THR A 291 14.15 5.36 9.98
C THR A 291 12.82 5.80 10.58
N GLY A 292 12.80 6.91 11.32
CA GLY A 292 11.55 7.48 11.85
C GLY A 292 10.60 7.91 10.75
N TYR A 293 11.11 8.57 9.72
CA TYR A 293 10.33 8.96 8.55
C TYR A 293 9.79 7.76 7.77
N ASP A 294 10.59 6.69 7.58
CA ASP A 294 10.11 5.48 6.91
C ASP A 294 9.01 4.76 7.69
N LYS A 295 9.10 4.73 9.01
CA LYS A 295 8.00 4.23 9.85
C LYS A 295 6.73 5.06 9.70
N MET A 296 6.85 6.39 9.71
CA MET A 296 5.70 7.29 9.49
C MET A 296 5.06 7.04 8.12
N ALA A 297 5.89 6.82 7.10
CA ALA A 297 5.42 6.47 5.77
C ALA A 297 4.58 5.17 5.78
N ASN A 298 4.97 4.18 6.58
CA ASN A 298 4.19 2.95 6.72
C ASN A 298 2.80 3.20 7.33
N TYR A 299 2.72 4.00 8.40
CA TYR A 299 1.42 4.36 9.00
C TYR A 299 0.52 5.11 8.02
N TRP A 300 1.09 6.05 7.25
CA TRP A 300 0.35 6.75 6.21
C TRP A 300 -0.13 5.82 5.11
N PHE A 301 0.76 4.98 4.59
CA PHE A 301 0.43 4.01 3.56
C PHE A 301 -0.74 3.10 3.99
N ASP A 302 -0.64 2.48 5.16
CA ASP A 302 -1.70 1.61 5.67
C ASP A 302 -3.03 2.36 5.85
N SER A 303 -2.98 3.58 6.39
CA SER A 303 -4.18 4.39 6.64
C SER A 303 -4.84 4.89 5.37
N ILE A 304 -4.06 5.15 4.31
CA ILE A 304 -4.59 5.54 3.01
C ILE A 304 -5.30 4.35 2.37
N LEU A 305 -4.69 3.15 2.36
CA LEU A 305 -5.34 1.96 1.80
C LEU A 305 -6.63 1.58 2.53
N ASP A 306 -6.71 1.87 3.83
CA ASP A 306 -7.94 1.68 4.63
C ASP A 306 -8.98 2.79 4.40
N ALA A 307 -8.58 3.91 3.79
CA ALA A 307 -9.42 5.07 3.52
C ALA A 307 -9.99 5.05 2.11
N THR A 308 -9.11 4.84 1.14
CA THR A 308 -9.42 4.84 -0.27
C THR A 308 -9.44 3.39 -0.72
N GLY A 309 -10.52 2.88 -1.30
CA GLY A 309 -10.56 1.54 -1.90
C GLY A 309 -10.84 0.36 -0.98
N GLN A 310 -10.60 -0.83 -1.52
CA GLN A 310 -10.82 -2.12 -0.85
C GLN A 310 -9.50 -2.84 -0.63
N LYS A 311 -8.99 -2.79 0.60
CA LYS A 311 -7.78 -3.50 1.03
C LYS A 311 -8.11 -4.91 1.50
N GLN A 312 -7.30 -5.88 1.08
CA GLN A 312 -7.30 -7.26 1.57
C GLN A 312 -5.92 -7.64 2.10
N VAL A 313 -5.89 -8.29 3.26
CA VAL A 313 -4.65 -8.89 3.81
C VAL A 313 -4.46 -10.27 3.18
N LEU A 314 -3.31 -10.48 2.56
CA LEU A 314 -2.94 -11.66 1.78
C LEU A 314 -1.73 -12.41 2.37
N ALA A 315 -1.53 -12.34 3.68
CA ALA A 315 -0.46 -13.08 4.35
C ALA A 315 -0.46 -14.57 3.92
N ASP A 316 0.73 -15.09 3.64
CA ASP A 316 1.00 -16.49 3.29
C ASP A 316 0.34 -17.00 1.98
N LYS A 317 -0.20 -16.11 1.15
CA LYS A 317 -0.72 -16.50 -0.17
C LYS A 317 0.42 -16.68 -1.18
N THR A 318 0.28 -17.68 -2.05
CA THR A 318 1.20 -17.89 -3.19
C THR A 318 0.47 -18.05 -4.52
N SER A 319 -0.85 -17.86 -4.55
CA SER A 319 -1.62 -17.92 -5.79
C SER A 319 -2.56 -16.75 -5.88
N VAL A 320 -2.64 -16.16 -7.07
CA VAL A 320 -3.50 -15.02 -7.38
C VAL A 320 -4.21 -15.30 -8.70
N GLN A 321 -5.51 -15.11 -8.70
CA GLN A 321 -6.30 -14.90 -9.89
C GLN A 321 -6.74 -13.43 -9.90
N GLY A 322 -6.30 -12.70 -10.91
CA GLY A 322 -6.66 -11.32 -11.16
C GLY A 322 -8.09 -11.12 -11.64
N SER A 323 -8.40 -9.89 -12.02
CA SER A 323 -9.69 -9.43 -12.50
C SER A 323 -9.83 -9.57 -14.02
N ALA A 324 -10.90 -9.01 -14.59
CA ALA A 324 -11.07 -8.92 -16.04
C ALA A 324 -10.53 -7.59 -16.64
N TYR A 325 -9.66 -6.90 -15.90
CA TYR A 325 -9.11 -5.59 -16.21
C TYR A 325 -7.60 -5.59 -15.99
N ASP A 326 -6.92 -4.56 -16.48
CA ASP A 326 -5.47 -4.40 -16.32
C ASP A 326 -5.06 -4.39 -14.82
N ASP A 327 -4.41 -5.47 -14.39
CA ASP A 327 -3.96 -5.69 -13.02
C ASP A 327 -2.44 -5.46 -12.85
N VAL A 328 -2.02 -5.25 -11.61
CA VAL A 328 -0.61 -5.34 -11.21
C VAL A 328 -0.47 -6.41 -10.14
N ILE A 329 0.21 -7.50 -10.44
CA ILE A 329 0.37 -8.65 -9.55
C ILE A 329 1.86 -8.91 -9.33
N VAL A 330 2.27 -8.83 -8.07
CA VAL A 330 3.62 -9.11 -7.60
C VAL A 330 3.58 -10.30 -6.66
N GLY A 331 4.35 -11.33 -6.99
CA GLY A 331 4.59 -12.50 -6.17
C GLY A 331 5.42 -12.20 -4.92
N ASN A 332 5.89 -13.26 -4.28
CA ASN A 332 6.78 -13.24 -3.12
C ASN A 332 7.98 -14.15 -3.37
N VAL A 333 8.79 -14.39 -2.34
CA VAL A 333 9.97 -15.27 -2.44
C VAL A 333 9.67 -16.77 -2.59
N SER A 334 8.40 -17.18 -2.58
CA SER A 334 7.97 -18.58 -2.73
C SER A 334 7.50 -18.86 -4.16
N ASN A 335 7.47 -20.13 -4.55
CA ASN A 335 6.86 -20.52 -5.83
C ASN A 335 5.41 -20.07 -5.91
N ASN A 336 5.11 -19.16 -6.84
CA ASN A 336 3.81 -18.57 -7.03
C ASN A 336 3.06 -19.11 -8.24
N SER A 337 1.74 -18.95 -8.24
CA SER A 337 0.87 -19.22 -9.38
C SER A 337 0.04 -17.98 -9.66
N LEU A 338 0.43 -17.23 -10.68
CA LEU A 338 -0.10 -15.93 -11.03
C LEU A 338 -0.91 -16.04 -12.33
N GLN A 339 -2.20 -15.73 -12.24
CA GLN A 339 -3.10 -15.62 -13.38
C GLN A 339 -3.61 -14.18 -13.42
N GLY A 340 -3.25 -13.40 -14.45
CA GLY A 340 -3.83 -12.07 -14.67
C GLY A 340 -5.32 -12.14 -15.01
N SER A 341 -5.66 -13.06 -15.92
CA SER A 341 -7.00 -13.32 -16.47
C SER A 341 -7.27 -12.52 -17.74
N ASP A 342 -8.23 -11.59 -17.79
CA ASP A 342 -8.44 -10.78 -18.99
C ASP A 342 -7.87 -9.38 -18.71
N GLY A 343 -7.23 -8.73 -19.69
CA GLY A 343 -6.61 -7.42 -19.49
C GLY A 343 -5.16 -7.43 -19.96
N ASN A 344 -4.51 -6.28 -19.99
CA ASN A 344 -3.06 -6.22 -20.19
C ASN A 344 -2.38 -6.10 -18.83
N ASP A 345 -2.09 -7.23 -18.21
CA ASP A 345 -1.66 -7.27 -16.82
C ASP A 345 -0.15 -7.08 -16.68
N LYS A 346 0.29 -6.54 -15.54
CA LYS A 346 1.71 -6.50 -15.17
C LYS A 346 1.99 -7.55 -14.10
N LEU A 347 2.72 -8.60 -14.47
CA LEU A 347 2.99 -9.74 -13.60
C LEU A 347 4.48 -9.79 -13.24
N THR A 348 4.79 -9.94 -11.95
CA THR A 348 6.14 -10.10 -11.40
C THR A 348 6.15 -11.35 -10.54
N GLY A 349 6.97 -12.36 -10.87
CA GLY A 349 7.05 -13.62 -10.13
C GLY A 349 7.76 -13.47 -8.78
N GLY A 350 8.88 -12.74 -8.77
CA GLY A 350 9.75 -12.60 -7.62
C GLY A 350 10.84 -13.67 -7.62
N ALA A 351 10.99 -14.38 -6.51
CA ALA A 351 11.93 -15.49 -6.41
C ALA A 351 11.16 -16.79 -6.22
N GLY A 352 11.70 -17.90 -6.72
CA GLY A 352 10.99 -19.17 -6.70
C GLY A 352 10.82 -19.69 -8.13
N ALA A 353 10.23 -20.87 -8.25
CA ALA A 353 9.82 -21.42 -9.54
C ALA A 353 8.34 -21.07 -9.76
N ASP A 354 8.10 -19.98 -10.49
CA ASP A 354 6.77 -19.39 -10.61
C ASP A 354 6.00 -19.92 -11.83
N LYS A 355 4.68 -19.88 -11.73
CA LYS A 355 3.75 -20.26 -12.80
C LYS A 355 2.97 -19.05 -13.26
N PHE A 356 3.10 -18.72 -14.54
CA PHE A 356 2.27 -17.72 -15.21
C PHE A 356 1.17 -18.46 -15.99
N VAL A 357 -0.07 -18.30 -15.55
CA VAL A 357 -1.19 -19.15 -15.97
C VAL A 357 -1.98 -18.47 -17.08
N TYR A 358 -2.12 -19.16 -18.21
CA TYR A 358 -2.98 -18.76 -19.32
C TYR A 358 -4.02 -19.85 -19.59
N ASN A 359 -5.29 -19.50 -19.36
CA ASN A 359 -6.42 -20.37 -19.56
C ASN A 359 -6.94 -20.35 -20.99
N ASN A 360 -6.70 -19.30 -21.77
CA ASN A 360 -7.05 -19.21 -23.18
C ASN A 360 -6.15 -18.15 -23.89
N PRO A 361 -6.12 -18.08 -25.23
CA PRO A 361 -5.16 -17.24 -25.94
C PRO A 361 -5.64 -15.78 -26.13
N ASN A 362 -6.84 -15.45 -25.67
CA ASN A 362 -7.48 -14.13 -25.84
C ASN A 362 -7.66 -13.42 -24.49
N GLN A 363 -6.63 -13.51 -23.65
CA GLN A 363 -6.60 -12.97 -22.29
C GLN A 363 -5.99 -11.56 -22.22
N GLY A 364 -5.53 -11.04 -23.36
CA GLY A 364 -4.77 -9.79 -23.45
C GLY A 364 -3.28 -10.05 -23.51
N GLN A 365 -2.51 -8.96 -23.61
CA GLN A 365 -1.06 -9.02 -23.74
C GLN A 365 -0.40 -8.54 -22.45
N ASP A 366 -0.03 -9.49 -21.60
CA ASP A 366 0.60 -9.19 -20.32
C ASP A 366 2.02 -8.63 -20.48
N THR A 367 2.52 -8.03 -19.42
CA THR A 367 3.92 -7.64 -19.24
C THR A 367 4.50 -8.41 -18.07
N LEU A 368 5.41 -9.34 -18.36
CA LEU A 368 6.14 -10.12 -17.37
C LEU A 368 7.48 -9.45 -17.09
N THR A 369 7.70 -9.06 -15.84
CA THR A 369 8.82 -8.16 -15.49
C THR A 369 10.13 -8.88 -15.15
N ASP A 370 10.07 -10.14 -14.74
CA ASP A 370 11.21 -10.88 -14.19
C ASP A 370 11.25 -12.38 -14.51
N PHE A 371 10.50 -12.85 -15.52
CA PHE A 371 10.43 -14.27 -15.88
C PHE A 371 11.83 -14.90 -16.05
N THR A 372 12.18 -15.85 -15.19
CA THR A 372 13.54 -16.37 -15.06
C THR A 372 13.54 -17.91 -15.17
N PRO A 373 13.81 -18.46 -16.38
CA PRO A 373 13.85 -19.91 -16.60
C PRO A 373 14.81 -20.68 -15.69
N SER A 374 15.90 -20.04 -15.25
CA SER A 374 16.89 -20.67 -14.35
C SER A 374 16.41 -20.82 -12.92
N GLN A 375 15.38 -20.07 -12.49
CA GLN A 375 14.72 -20.26 -11.19
C GLN A 375 13.63 -21.34 -11.25
N GLY A 376 13.17 -21.69 -12.46
CA GLY A 376 12.16 -22.71 -12.70
C GLY A 376 10.83 -22.16 -13.20
N ASP A 377 10.79 -20.91 -13.61
CA ASP A 377 9.56 -20.27 -14.12
C ASP A 377 9.02 -20.96 -15.36
N VAL A 378 7.70 -21.11 -15.39
CA VAL A 378 6.98 -21.74 -16.49
C VAL A 378 5.70 -20.99 -16.84
N PHE A 379 5.32 -21.09 -18.11
CA PHE A 379 3.98 -20.83 -18.59
C PHE A 379 3.13 -22.07 -18.36
N ASN A 380 2.06 -21.93 -17.58
CA ASN A 380 1.07 -22.97 -17.38
C ASN A 380 -0.11 -22.71 -18.34
N ILE A 381 -0.25 -23.55 -19.37
CA ILE A 381 -1.15 -23.32 -20.50
C ILE A 381 -2.27 -24.36 -20.47
N SER A 382 -3.52 -23.91 -20.43
CA SER A 382 -4.69 -24.78 -20.54
C SER A 382 -4.82 -25.34 -21.96
N ALA A 383 -4.69 -26.66 -22.11
CA ALA A 383 -4.90 -27.32 -23.41
C ALA A 383 -6.34 -27.10 -23.90
N ALA A 384 -7.30 -27.22 -22.98
CA ALA A 384 -8.72 -27.12 -23.31
C ALA A 384 -9.15 -25.72 -23.74
N GLY A 385 -8.57 -24.68 -23.16
CA GLY A 385 -8.96 -23.30 -23.48
C GLY A 385 -8.17 -22.66 -24.61
N PHE A 386 -6.97 -23.14 -24.92
CA PHE A 386 -6.27 -22.81 -26.16
C PHE A 386 -6.85 -23.55 -27.36
N ASP A 387 -7.39 -24.75 -27.14
CA ASP A 387 -7.86 -25.63 -28.20
C ASP A 387 -6.74 -25.82 -29.25
N ALA A 388 -7.03 -26.16 -30.50
CA ALA A 388 -6.01 -26.32 -31.57
C ALA A 388 -5.08 -27.54 -31.44
N GLY A 389 -5.57 -28.61 -30.81
CA GLY A 389 -4.90 -29.91 -30.79
C GLY A 389 -3.79 -30.04 -29.73
N LEU A 390 -3.68 -29.09 -28.81
CA LEU A 390 -2.85 -29.25 -27.62
C LEU A 390 -3.36 -30.41 -26.74
N VAL A 391 -2.43 -31.14 -26.14
CA VAL A 391 -2.74 -32.31 -25.30
C VAL A 391 -2.10 -32.11 -23.93
N ALA A 392 -2.92 -32.06 -22.88
CA ALA A 392 -2.49 -31.98 -21.49
C ALA A 392 -1.42 -33.03 -21.16
N GLY A 393 -0.38 -32.60 -20.43
CA GLY A 393 0.76 -33.43 -20.04
C GLY A 393 1.76 -33.72 -21.15
N THR A 394 1.58 -33.19 -22.36
CA THR A 394 2.52 -33.37 -23.47
C THR A 394 3.44 -32.17 -23.63
N ALA A 395 4.74 -32.42 -23.74
CA ALA A 395 5.72 -31.37 -24.00
C ALA A 395 5.59 -30.82 -25.42
N LEU A 396 5.81 -29.51 -25.57
CA LEU A 396 5.96 -28.90 -26.88
C LEU A 396 7.24 -29.40 -27.56
N SER A 397 7.25 -29.37 -28.90
CA SER A 397 8.40 -29.77 -29.71
C SER A 397 8.93 -28.60 -30.55
N THR A 398 10.17 -28.69 -31.03
CA THR A 398 10.76 -27.67 -31.93
C THR A 398 10.55 -27.97 -33.42
N ILE A 399 9.77 -29.00 -33.72
CA ILE A 399 9.42 -29.45 -35.07
C ILE A 399 7.90 -29.63 -35.14
N ALA A 400 7.30 -29.60 -36.33
CA ALA A 400 5.87 -29.88 -36.44
C ALA A 400 5.55 -31.30 -35.92
N SER A 401 4.68 -31.37 -34.91
CA SER A 401 4.16 -32.60 -34.32
C SER A 401 2.71 -32.39 -33.89
N SER A 402 1.98 -33.48 -33.70
CA SER A 402 0.53 -33.45 -33.41
C SER A 402 0.16 -32.89 -32.02
N THR A 403 1.12 -32.36 -31.26
CA THR A 403 0.93 -31.95 -29.86
C THR A 403 1.36 -30.51 -29.58
N GLY A 404 1.80 -29.77 -30.61
CA GLY A 404 2.18 -28.36 -30.56
C GLY A 404 3.67 -28.07 -30.79
N VAL A 405 3.96 -26.86 -31.27
CA VAL A 405 5.30 -26.38 -31.64
C VAL A 405 5.71 -25.18 -30.79
N PHE A 406 6.97 -25.11 -30.39
CA PHE A 406 7.59 -23.91 -29.85
C PHE A 406 8.71 -23.41 -30.77
N ILE A 407 8.64 -22.12 -31.14
CA ILE A 407 9.60 -21.45 -32.00
C ILE A 407 10.15 -20.23 -31.27
N SER A 408 11.48 -20.10 -31.22
CA SER A 408 12.15 -18.91 -30.70
C SER A 408 13.07 -18.31 -31.77
N GLY A 409 13.03 -16.99 -31.93
CA GLY A 409 13.87 -16.26 -32.87
C GLY A 409 13.38 -14.83 -33.08
N THR A 410 13.87 -14.14 -34.12
CA THR A 410 13.46 -12.76 -34.44
C THR A 410 12.27 -12.70 -35.40
N THR A 411 11.92 -13.81 -36.03
CA THR A 411 10.85 -13.91 -37.03
C THR A 411 10.17 -15.26 -36.89
N LEU A 412 8.84 -15.26 -36.97
CA LEU A 412 8.04 -16.48 -36.95
C LEU A 412 8.18 -17.22 -38.28
N ASN A 413 8.74 -18.43 -38.22
CA ASN A 413 8.84 -19.35 -39.34
C ASN A 413 7.78 -20.44 -39.19
N TYR A 414 6.76 -20.44 -40.04
CA TYR A 414 5.68 -21.42 -40.01
C TYR A 414 6.19 -22.82 -40.39
N LEU A 415 5.95 -23.82 -39.53
CA LEU A 415 6.47 -25.19 -39.68
C LEU A 415 5.42 -26.21 -40.15
N GLY A 416 4.16 -25.81 -40.33
CA GLY A 416 3.05 -26.67 -40.77
C GLY A 416 1.74 -26.23 -40.15
N ASP A 417 0.70 -27.07 -40.23
CA ASP A 417 -0.67 -26.69 -39.77
C ASP A 417 -0.91 -26.94 -38.27
N MET A 418 0.12 -26.74 -37.43
CA MET A 418 0.08 -27.09 -35.99
C MET A 418 0.13 -25.84 -35.10
N ALA A 419 -0.62 -25.86 -34.00
CA ALA A 419 -0.57 -24.83 -32.96
C ALA A 419 0.88 -24.51 -32.56
N THR A 420 1.25 -23.24 -32.61
CA THR A 420 2.62 -22.75 -32.48
C THR A 420 2.72 -21.64 -31.45
N PHE A 421 3.53 -21.85 -30.42
CA PHE A 421 4.00 -20.78 -29.53
C PHE A 421 5.24 -20.14 -30.14
N PHE A 422 5.23 -18.82 -30.31
CA PHE A 422 6.34 -18.06 -30.85
C PHE A 422 6.86 -17.07 -29.82
N TYR A 423 8.17 -17.12 -29.55
CA TYR A 423 8.86 -16.15 -28.73
C TYR A 423 9.85 -15.32 -29.55
N ASN A 424 9.57 -14.02 -29.66
CA ASN A 424 10.42 -13.05 -30.35
C ASN A 424 11.56 -12.58 -29.45
N THR A 425 12.79 -13.02 -29.71
CA THR A 425 13.96 -12.72 -28.87
C THR A 425 14.40 -11.25 -28.91
N SER A 426 13.96 -10.48 -29.92
CA SER A 426 14.30 -9.06 -30.04
C SER A 426 13.35 -8.15 -29.27
N THR A 427 12.06 -8.50 -29.24
CA THR A 427 11.02 -7.70 -28.58
C THR A 427 10.63 -8.23 -27.20
N GLY A 428 10.83 -9.53 -26.93
CA GLY A 428 10.32 -10.21 -25.74
C GLY A 428 8.87 -10.69 -25.89
N LEU A 429 8.25 -10.53 -27.06
CA LEU A 429 6.87 -10.95 -27.30
C LEU A 429 6.77 -12.49 -27.32
N LEU A 430 5.93 -13.04 -26.46
CA LEU A 430 5.38 -14.38 -26.55
C LEU A 430 3.98 -14.31 -27.18
N GLY A 431 3.75 -15.08 -28.23
CA GLY A 431 2.43 -15.20 -28.86
C GLY A 431 2.09 -16.63 -29.24
N PHE A 432 0.82 -16.84 -29.56
CA PHE A 432 0.24 -18.11 -29.96
C PHE A 432 -0.39 -18.01 -31.34
N ASP A 433 0.01 -18.90 -32.24
CA ASP A 433 -0.60 -19.09 -33.54
C ASP A 433 -1.37 -20.43 -33.51
N PRO A 434 -2.72 -20.40 -33.53
CA PRO A 434 -3.52 -21.61 -33.39
C PRO A 434 -3.42 -22.55 -34.61
N ASP A 435 -3.13 -22.05 -35.81
CA ASP A 435 -3.08 -22.88 -37.02
C ASP A 435 -1.67 -23.13 -37.55
N GLY A 436 -0.66 -22.39 -37.09
CA GLY A 436 0.74 -22.59 -37.45
C GLY A 436 1.08 -22.29 -38.90
N ASN A 437 0.12 -21.81 -39.71
CA ASN A 437 0.24 -21.67 -41.17
C ASN A 437 -0.10 -20.27 -41.68
N LYS A 438 -0.22 -19.27 -40.78
CA LYS A 438 -0.48 -17.85 -41.07
C LYS A 438 -1.91 -17.56 -41.55
N SER A 439 -2.82 -18.55 -41.55
CA SER A 439 -4.21 -18.25 -41.92
C SER A 439 -4.89 -17.38 -40.86
N GLN A 440 -4.42 -17.47 -39.62
CA GLN A 440 -4.74 -16.61 -38.50
C GLN A 440 -3.56 -15.73 -38.09
N SER A 441 -3.86 -14.61 -37.45
CA SER A 441 -2.83 -13.72 -36.90
C SER A 441 -2.32 -14.28 -35.59
N LEU A 442 -1.04 -14.05 -35.30
CA LEU A 442 -0.43 -14.37 -34.01
C LEU A 442 -1.16 -13.63 -32.89
N LEU A 443 -1.69 -14.38 -31.92
CA LEU A 443 -2.34 -13.86 -30.73
C LEU A 443 -1.25 -13.52 -29.69
N PRO A 444 -1.08 -12.25 -29.30
CA PRO A 444 -0.10 -11.90 -28.27
C PRO A 444 -0.58 -12.41 -26.91
N LEU A 445 0.31 -13.05 -26.15
CA LEU A 445 0.04 -13.51 -24.78
C LEU A 445 0.75 -12.63 -23.76
N ALA A 446 2.05 -12.37 -23.99
CA ALA A 446 2.88 -11.67 -23.02
C ALA A 446 4.07 -10.98 -23.67
N THR A 447 4.62 -9.97 -22.99
CA THR A 447 5.92 -9.37 -23.27
C THR A 447 6.82 -9.56 -22.07
N LEU A 448 7.93 -10.28 -22.24
CA LEU A 448 8.92 -10.50 -21.20
C LEU A 448 9.97 -9.39 -21.28
N THR A 449 10.01 -8.51 -20.29
CA THR A 449 10.85 -7.29 -20.33
C THR A 449 12.34 -7.60 -20.26
N ASN A 450 12.71 -8.65 -19.53
CA ASN A 450 14.08 -9.13 -19.35
C ASN A 450 14.59 -10.01 -20.51
N LYS A 451 13.72 -10.34 -21.48
CA LYS A 451 14.02 -11.08 -22.71
C LYS A 451 14.88 -12.35 -22.48
N PRO A 452 14.45 -13.29 -21.62
CA PRO A 452 15.23 -14.48 -21.30
C PRO A 452 15.35 -15.41 -22.51
N THR A 453 16.26 -16.37 -22.44
CA THR A 453 16.28 -17.48 -23.41
C THR A 453 15.19 -18.48 -23.03
N LEU A 454 14.24 -18.71 -23.94
CA LEU A 454 13.16 -19.68 -23.74
C LEU A 454 13.37 -20.93 -24.58
N THR A 455 12.89 -22.06 -24.06
CA THR A 455 12.80 -23.35 -24.74
C THR A 455 11.39 -23.93 -24.53
N ALA A 456 11.08 -25.02 -25.23
CA ALA A 456 9.83 -25.75 -25.02
C ALA A 456 9.62 -26.21 -23.57
N ASN A 457 10.68 -26.36 -22.77
CA ASN A 457 10.60 -26.80 -21.38
C ASN A 457 9.97 -25.77 -20.43
N GLN A 458 9.85 -24.50 -20.86
CA GLN A 458 9.15 -23.47 -20.10
C GLN A 458 7.64 -23.53 -20.26
N PHE A 459 7.10 -24.44 -21.06
CA PHE A 459 5.66 -24.57 -21.30
C PHE A 459 5.13 -25.87 -20.70
N VAL A 460 4.24 -25.74 -19.73
CA VAL A 460 3.52 -26.86 -19.12
C VAL A 460 2.09 -26.83 -19.62
N ILE A 461 1.74 -27.77 -20.49
CA ILE A 461 0.39 -27.92 -21.03
C ILE A 461 -0.44 -28.75 -20.04
N VAL A 462 -1.54 -28.18 -19.52
CA VAL A 462 -2.38 -28.79 -18.47
C VAL A 462 -3.80 -29.10 -18.92
#